data_AF-A0A3C0M8W0-F1
#
_entry.id   AF-A0A3C0M8W0-F1
#
_cell.length_a   1.000
_cell.length_b   1.000
_cell.length_c   1.000
_cell.angle_alpha   90.00
_cell.angle_beta   90.00
_cell.angle_gamma   90.00
#
_symmetry.space_group_name_H-M   'P 1'
#
loop_
_entity.id
_entity.type
_entity.pdbx_description
1 polymer ?
#
loop_
_entity_poly.entity_id
_entity_poly.type
_entity_poly.pdbx_seq_one_letter_code
_entity_poly.pdbx_strand_id
1 'polypeptide(L)'
;NFDADNRKGPPGALMMPTPFRADRDAETQAVIATVKKRFAANFGDAEPFWFPVIRTGANAAAEKFMREGLPQFGDYQDAMVSGHKFLFHSVLSPLINVGLLDPLALCRAAEAEWRAGRAPLNSVEGFIRQI
;
A
#
# COMPACT_ATOMS: atom_id res chain seq x y z
N ASN A 1 -17.85 1.20 -13.57
CA ASN A 1 -17.89 0.85 -12.13
C ASN A 1 -18.06 -0.65 -12.00
N PHE A 2 -17.02 -1.33 -11.50
CA PHE A 2 -16.95 -2.79 -11.34
C PHE A 2 -17.01 -3.24 -9.87
N ASP A 3 -17.52 -2.39 -8.96
CA ASP A 3 -17.56 -2.66 -7.51
C ASP A 3 -18.32 -3.95 -7.14
N ALA A 4 -19.33 -4.33 -7.93
CA ALA A 4 -20.08 -5.57 -7.71
C ALA A 4 -19.21 -6.84 -7.86
N ASP A 5 -18.14 -6.77 -8.65
CA ASP A 5 -17.23 -7.90 -8.90
C ASP A 5 -16.13 -8.04 -7.82
N ASN A 6 -16.03 -7.07 -6.90
CA ASN A 6 -14.94 -6.93 -5.92
C ASN A 6 -15.25 -7.54 -4.53
N ARG A 7 -16.04 -8.62 -4.50
CA ARG A 7 -16.61 -9.19 -3.26
C ARG A 7 -16.29 -10.67 -3.06
N LYS A 8 -15.15 -11.15 -3.55
CA LYS A 8 -14.79 -12.57 -3.37
C LYS A 8 -14.52 -12.84 -1.89
N GLY A 9 -14.87 -14.07 -1.48
CA GLY A 9 -14.58 -14.57 -0.14
C GLY A 9 -13.07 -14.61 0.15
N PRO A 10 -12.69 -14.78 1.42
CA PRO A 10 -11.31 -14.60 1.86
C PRO A 10 -10.34 -15.50 1.08
N PRO A 11 -9.17 -14.96 0.67
CA PRO A 11 -8.14 -15.75 0.03
C PRO A 11 -7.73 -16.87 0.98
N GLY A 12 -7.84 -18.13 0.55
CA GLY A 12 -7.47 -19.29 1.36
C GLY A 12 -5.95 -19.37 1.58
N ALA A 13 -5.28 -20.38 1.01
CA ALA A 13 -3.82 -20.54 1.08
C ALA A 13 -3.03 -19.52 0.24
N LEU A 14 -3.60 -18.36 -0.06
CA LEU A 14 -3.05 -17.41 -0.99
C LEU A 14 -1.87 -16.66 -0.34
N MET A 15 -0.73 -16.61 -1.02
CA MET A 15 0.40 -15.78 -0.57
C MET A 15 0.05 -14.31 -0.79
N MET A 16 -0.47 -13.67 0.25
CA MET A 16 -0.78 -12.24 0.22
C MET A 16 0.52 -11.43 0.17
N PRO A 17 0.57 -10.36 -0.63
CA PRO A 17 1.73 -9.49 -0.66
C PRO A 17 1.92 -8.83 0.70
N THR A 18 3.18 -8.61 1.06
CA THR A 18 3.51 -7.75 2.19
C THR A 18 3.82 -6.35 1.68
N PRO A 19 3.45 -5.29 2.42
CA PRO A 19 3.85 -3.93 2.04
C PRO A 19 5.36 -3.81 1.94
N PHE A 20 5.83 -2.93 1.05
CA PHE A 20 7.23 -2.54 1.01
C PHE A 20 7.67 -2.01 2.37
N ARG A 21 8.82 -2.48 2.86
CA ARG A 21 9.42 -2.03 4.11
C ARG A 21 10.74 -1.34 3.80
N ALA A 22 10.80 -0.05 4.07
CA ALA A 22 12.02 0.72 3.95
C ALA A 22 12.92 0.48 5.15
N ASP A 23 14.24 0.47 4.91
CA ASP A 23 15.22 0.55 5.98
C ASP A 23 15.21 1.94 6.62
N ARG A 24 15.60 2.00 7.90
CA ARG A 24 15.66 3.22 8.70
C ARG A 24 17.08 3.75 8.67
N ASP A 25 17.30 4.86 7.97
CA ASP A 25 18.57 5.56 8.01
C ASP A 25 18.82 6.23 9.38
N ALA A 26 20.02 6.78 9.55
CA ALA A 26 20.44 7.40 10.81
C ALA A 26 19.53 8.56 11.22
N GLU A 27 19.05 9.35 10.26
CA GLU A 27 18.14 10.47 10.52
C GLU A 27 16.78 9.97 11.02
N THR A 28 16.20 8.98 10.33
CA THR A 28 14.95 8.34 10.73
C THR A 28 15.04 7.73 12.13
N GLN A 29 16.15 7.06 12.45
CA GLN A 29 16.38 6.49 13.78
C GLN A 29 16.47 7.57 14.87
N ALA A 30 17.15 8.69 14.60
CA ALA A 30 17.24 9.83 15.52
C ALA A 30 15.86 10.48 15.78
N VAL A 31 15.03 10.59 14.73
CA VAL A 31 13.66 11.08 14.86
C VAL A 31 12.79 10.12 15.68
N ILE A 32 12.86 8.81 15.43
CA ILE A 32 12.13 7.79 16.22
C ILE A 32 12.49 7.90 17.70
N ALA A 33 13.78 8.03 18.04
CA ALA A 33 14.23 8.21 19.42
C ALA A 33 13.67 9.49 20.05
N THR A 34 13.64 10.58 19.29
CA THR A 34 13.07 11.87 19.72
C THR A 34 11.57 11.74 19.98
N VAL A 35 10.83 11.09 19.08
CA VAL A 35 9.38 10.86 19.22
C VAL A 35 9.07 10.03 20.47
N LYS A 36 9.78 8.90 20.65
CA LYS A 36 9.63 8.04 21.84
C LYS A 36 9.85 8.79 23.15
N LYS A 37 10.82 9.71 23.18
CA LYS A 37 11.12 10.51 24.38
C LYS A 37 10.10 11.62 24.62
N ARG A 38 9.73 12.37 23.57
CA ARG A 38 8.90 13.58 23.69
C ARG A 38 7.41 13.27 23.80
N PHE A 39 6.96 12.17 23.22
CA PHE A 39 5.55 11.81 23.10
C PHE A 39 5.26 10.43 23.70
N ALA A 40 5.94 10.07 24.79
CA ALA A 40 5.86 8.75 25.42
C ALA A 40 4.45 8.37 25.92
N ALA A 41 3.57 9.35 26.14
CA ALA A 41 2.19 9.13 26.58
C ALA A 41 1.18 9.06 25.41
N ASN A 42 1.63 9.24 24.16
CA ASN A 42 0.76 9.13 23.01
C ASN A 42 0.41 7.67 22.74
N PHE A 43 -0.82 7.43 22.28
CA PHE A 43 -1.26 6.10 21.85
C PHE A 43 -0.51 5.64 20.59
N GLY A 44 -0.14 4.35 20.57
CA GLY A 44 0.54 3.70 19.45
C GLY A 44 2.03 3.46 19.69
N ASP A 45 2.60 2.53 18.92
CA ASP A 45 4.01 2.18 19.00
C ASP A 45 4.80 2.89 17.90
N ALA A 46 5.89 3.57 18.27
CA ALA A 46 6.81 4.17 17.30
C ALA A 46 7.65 3.12 16.54
N GLU A 47 7.64 1.86 16.99
CA GLU A 47 8.38 0.76 16.36
C GLU A 47 7.54 -0.52 16.28
N PRO A 48 7.68 -1.31 15.20
CA PRO A 48 8.57 -1.09 14.06
C PRO A 48 8.06 -0.01 13.09
N PHE A 49 8.94 0.91 12.69
CA PHE A 49 8.68 1.90 11.64
C PHE A 49 9.30 1.44 10.32
N TRP A 50 8.52 1.42 9.24
CA TRP A 50 8.92 0.83 7.95
C TRP A 50 8.45 1.64 6.73
N PHE A 51 7.82 2.80 6.94
CA PHE A 51 7.41 3.66 5.83
C PHE A 51 8.63 4.28 5.14
N PRO A 52 8.64 4.37 3.80
CA PRO A 52 9.65 5.14 3.11
C PRO A 52 9.49 6.64 3.43
N VAL A 53 10.62 7.30 3.70
CA VAL A 53 10.68 8.73 4.06
C VAL A 53 11.20 9.61 2.93
N ILE A 54 11.59 9.01 1.80
CA ILE A 54 12.06 9.71 0.59
C ILE A 54 11.32 9.22 -0.66
N ARG A 55 11.32 10.05 -1.70
CA ARG A 55 10.59 9.80 -2.96
C ARG A 55 10.97 8.49 -3.64
N THR A 56 12.24 8.12 -3.65
CA THR A 56 12.72 6.86 -4.27
C THR A 56 12.16 5.64 -3.55
N GLY A 57 12.11 5.64 -2.22
CA GLY A 57 11.48 4.58 -1.44
C GLY A 57 9.96 4.52 -1.64
N ALA A 58 9.31 5.68 -1.78
CA ALA A 58 7.87 5.74 -2.06
C ALA A 58 7.54 5.18 -3.44
N ASN A 59 8.35 5.48 -4.47
CA ASN A 59 8.22 4.89 -5.79
C ASN A 59 8.42 3.37 -5.77
N ALA A 60 9.42 2.87 -5.01
CA ALA A 60 9.63 1.44 -4.84
C ALA A 60 8.42 0.74 -4.17
N ALA A 61 7.77 1.40 -3.21
CA ALA A 61 6.53 0.90 -2.61
C ALA A 61 5.38 0.83 -3.62
N ALA A 62 5.21 1.88 -4.42
CA ALA A 62 4.19 1.90 -5.47
C ALA A 62 4.42 0.81 -6.52
N GLU A 63 5.66 0.67 -7.01
CA GLU A 63 6.04 -0.37 -7.96
C GLU A 63 5.80 -1.79 -7.43
N LYS A 64 6.14 -2.04 -6.15
CA LYS A 64 5.85 -3.33 -5.52
C LYS A 64 4.36 -3.62 -5.49
N PHE A 65 3.54 -2.62 -5.13
CA PHE A 65 2.08 -2.78 -5.15
C PHE A 65 1.55 -3.06 -6.56
N MET A 66 2.00 -2.33 -7.58
CA MET A 66 1.55 -2.56 -8.96
C MET A 66 1.83 -3.99 -9.42
N ARG A 67 2.99 -4.55 -9.05
CA ARG A 67 3.38 -5.91 -9.43
C ARG A 67 2.67 -7.00 -8.64
N GLU A 68 2.48 -6.81 -7.33
CA GLU A 68 2.11 -7.91 -6.43
C GLU A 68 0.71 -7.76 -5.81
N GLY A 69 0.23 -6.52 -5.62
CA GLY A 69 -1.06 -6.23 -4.99
C GLY A 69 -2.17 -5.96 -5.99
N LEU A 70 -1.90 -5.09 -6.97
CA LEU A 70 -2.89 -4.62 -7.94
C LEU A 70 -3.64 -5.77 -8.66
N PRO A 71 -3.01 -6.88 -9.09
CA PRO A 71 -3.74 -7.92 -9.82
C PRO A 71 -4.94 -8.49 -9.06
N GLN A 72 -4.91 -8.50 -7.72
CA GLN A 72 -5.95 -9.07 -6.87
C GLN A 72 -6.59 -8.02 -5.93
N PHE A 73 -6.32 -6.73 -6.15
CA PHE A 73 -6.86 -5.64 -5.35
C PHE A 73 -8.40 -5.67 -5.30
N GLY A 74 -9.05 -5.77 -6.47
CA GLY A 74 -10.50 -5.74 -6.56
C GLY A 74 -11.15 -6.95 -5.91
N ASP A 75 -10.66 -8.16 -6.24
CA ASP A 75 -11.19 -9.43 -5.74
C ASP A 75 -11.40 -9.46 -4.21
N TYR A 76 -10.46 -8.88 -3.46
CA TYR A 76 -10.42 -8.95 -2.00
C TYR A 76 -10.57 -7.59 -1.31
N GLN A 77 -11.13 -6.59 -2.02
CA GLN A 77 -11.25 -5.22 -1.52
C GLN A 77 -12.00 -5.13 -0.19
N ASP A 78 -13.03 -5.96 -0.01
CA ASP A 78 -13.90 -5.99 1.17
C ASP A 78 -13.57 -7.15 2.13
N ALA A 79 -12.56 -7.96 1.83
CA ALA A 79 -12.25 -9.15 2.62
C ALA A 79 -11.51 -8.77 3.92
N MET A 80 -11.92 -9.38 5.04
CA MET A 80 -11.22 -9.30 6.32
C MET A 80 -10.78 -10.69 6.75
N VAL A 81 -9.48 -10.84 7.06
CA VAL A 81 -8.90 -12.13 7.48
C VAL A 81 -8.06 -11.94 8.73
N SER A 82 -8.41 -12.65 9.80
CA SER A 82 -7.65 -12.67 11.05
C SER A 82 -6.19 -13.05 10.80
N GLY A 83 -5.26 -12.26 11.37
CA GLY A 83 -3.82 -12.45 11.17
C GLY A 83 -3.24 -11.75 9.94
N HIS A 84 -4.08 -11.26 9.01
CA HIS A 84 -3.64 -10.57 7.80
C HIS A 84 -4.05 -9.10 7.82
N LYS A 85 -3.07 -8.23 8.11
CA LYS A 85 -3.31 -6.79 8.34
C LYS A 85 -3.56 -5.98 7.06
N PHE A 86 -3.08 -6.46 5.91
CA PHE A 86 -2.96 -5.64 4.70
C PHE A 86 -3.67 -6.21 3.47
N LEU A 87 -3.86 -7.54 3.41
CA LEU A 87 -4.34 -8.24 2.22
C LEU A 87 -3.67 -7.71 0.93
N PHE A 88 -4.46 -7.20 -0.02
CA PHE A 88 -4.00 -6.68 -1.30
C PHE A 88 -4.04 -5.15 -1.37
N HIS A 89 -4.18 -4.47 -0.23
CA HIS A 89 -4.18 -3.01 -0.21
C HIS A 89 -2.77 -2.43 -0.47
N SER A 90 -2.73 -1.28 -1.11
CA SER A 90 -1.48 -0.62 -1.51
C SER A 90 -0.67 -0.06 -0.35
N VAL A 91 -1.34 0.37 0.72
CA VAL A 91 -0.76 1.07 1.88
C VAL A 91 0.04 2.32 1.48
N LEU A 92 -0.36 2.98 0.38
CA LEU A 92 0.32 4.17 -0.17
C LEU A 92 -0.26 5.50 0.33
N SER A 93 -1.38 5.49 1.05
CA SER A 93 -2.07 6.73 1.45
C SER A 93 -1.19 7.72 2.22
N PRO A 94 -0.31 7.32 3.16
CA PRO A 94 0.56 8.30 3.82
C PRO A 94 1.54 8.97 2.85
N LEU A 95 2.00 8.22 1.84
CA LEU A 95 2.99 8.67 0.86
C LEU A 95 2.38 9.63 -0.17
N ILE A 96 1.11 9.41 -0.54
CA ILE A 96 0.32 10.34 -1.36
C ILE A 96 0.10 11.64 -0.57
N ASN A 97 -0.40 11.52 0.67
CA ASN A 97 -0.86 12.66 1.45
C ASN A 97 0.26 13.63 1.87
N VAL A 98 1.50 13.14 1.95
CA VAL A 98 2.69 13.99 2.24
C VAL A 98 3.46 14.40 0.97
N GLY A 99 2.95 14.09 -0.22
CA GLY A 99 3.52 14.55 -1.50
C GLY A 99 4.72 13.75 -2.03
N LEU A 100 5.01 12.58 -1.45
CA LEU A 100 6.04 11.67 -1.96
C LEU A 100 5.57 10.90 -3.20
N LEU A 101 4.26 10.69 -3.34
CA LEU A 101 3.63 10.12 -4.53
C LEU A 101 2.63 11.10 -5.14
N ASP A 102 2.60 11.15 -6.47
CA ASP A 102 1.60 11.88 -7.23
C ASP A 102 0.40 10.95 -7.52
N PRO A 103 -0.84 11.34 -7.13
CA PRO A 103 -2.01 10.49 -7.30
C PRO A 103 -2.30 10.18 -8.78
N LEU A 104 -2.14 11.15 -9.67
CA LEU A 104 -2.40 10.95 -11.10
C LEU A 104 -1.38 9.99 -11.74
N ALA A 105 -0.11 10.08 -11.35
CA ALA A 105 0.93 9.13 -11.77
C ALA A 105 0.62 7.70 -11.31
N LEU A 106 0.08 7.52 -10.09
CA LEU A 106 -0.35 6.20 -9.62
C LEU A 106 -1.52 5.65 -10.45
N CYS A 107 -2.51 6.47 -10.76
CA CYS A 107 -3.63 6.05 -11.61
C CYS A 107 -3.15 5.63 -13.01
N ARG A 108 -2.24 6.40 -13.62
CA ARG A 108 -1.63 6.07 -14.92
C ARG A 108 -0.79 4.80 -14.87
N ALA A 109 -0.05 4.58 -13.78
CA ALA A 109 0.71 3.36 -13.59
C ALA A 109 -0.22 2.13 -13.50
N ALA A 110 -1.32 2.22 -12.75
CA ALA A 110 -2.30 1.15 -12.67
C ALA A 110 -2.99 0.89 -14.03
N GLU A 111 -3.34 1.95 -14.77
CA GLU A 111 -3.86 1.82 -16.15
C GLU A 111 -2.89 1.07 -17.06
N ALA A 112 -1.58 1.37 -16.96
CA ALA A 112 -0.55 0.71 -17.76
C ALA A 112 -0.45 -0.79 -17.46
N GLU A 113 -0.66 -1.22 -16.21
CA GLU A 113 -0.71 -2.64 -15.84
C GLU A 113 -1.89 -3.37 -16.50
N TRP A 114 -3.07 -2.73 -16.56
CA TRP A 114 -4.21 -3.27 -17.28
C TRP A 114 -3.96 -3.36 -18.78
N ARG A 115 -3.45 -2.29 -19.40
CA ARG A 115 -3.15 -2.27 -20.85
C ARG A 115 -2.13 -3.33 -21.25
N ALA A 116 -1.23 -3.68 -20.35
CA ALA A 116 -0.25 -4.74 -20.56
C ALA A 116 -0.74 -6.14 -20.19
N GLY A 117 -2.01 -6.29 -19.79
CA GLY A 117 -2.63 -7.57 -19.42
C GLY A 117 -2.13 -8.16 -18.08
N ARG A 118 -1.51 -7.35 -17.22
CA ARG A 118 -0.93 -7.80 -15.94
C ARG A 118 -1.89 -7.69 -14.76
N ALA A 119 -2.93 -6.86 -14.87
CA ALA A 119 -3.98 -6.74 -13.87
C ALA A 119 -5.37 -6.70 -14.53
N PRO A 120 -6.40 -7.33 -13.93
CA PRO A 120 -7.74 -7.33 -14.47
C PRO A 120 -8.41 -5.96 -14.28
N LEU A 121 -9.36 -5.64 -15.16
CA LEU A 121 -9.99 -4.33 -15.20
C LEU A 121 -10.73 -3.98 -13.90
N ASN A 122 -11.37 -4.95 -13.22
CA ASN A 122 -12.07 -4.70 -11.95
C ASN A 122 -11.13 -4.21 -10.84
N SER A 123 -9.92 -4.79 -10.76
CA SER A 123 -8.90 -4.36 -9.80
C SER A 123 -8.33 -2.98 -10.16
N VAL A 124 -8.03 -2.74 -11.43
CA VAL A 124 -7.46 -1.45 -11.87
C VAL A 124 -8.47 -0.31 -11.74
N GLU A 125 -9.71 -0.51 -12.21
CA GLU A 125 -10.78 0.48 -12.05
C GLU A 125 -11.10 0.70 -10.58
N GLY A 126 -11.17 -0.38 -9.78
CA GLY A 126 -11.38 -0.31 -8.35
C GLY A 126 -10.33 0.54 -7.64
N PHE A 127 -9.05 0.32 -7.94
CA PHE A 127 -7.93 1.08 -7.37
C PHE A 127 -7.99 2.57 -7.76
N ILE A 128 -8.15 2.86 -9.06
CA ILE A 128 -8.21 4.25 -9.57
C ILE A 128 -9.40 4.99 -8.96
N ARG A 129 -10.55 4.33 -8.77
CA ARG A 129 -11.74 4.93 -8.16
C ARG A 129 -11.56 5.36 -6.71
N GLN A 130 -10.57 4.79 -5.98
CA GLN A 130 -10.29 5.17 -4.59
C GLN A 130 -9.31 6.35 -4.46
N ILE A 131 -8.62 6.72 -5.53
CA ILE A 131 -7.67 7.85 -5.57
C ILE A 131 -8.40 9.10 -6.02
#